data_AF-A0A920PIA0-F1
#
_entry.id   AF-A0A920PIA0-F1
#
_cell.length_a   1.000
_cell.length_b   1.000
_cell.length_c   1.000
_cell.angle_alpha   90.00
_cell.angle_beta   90.00
_cell.angle_gamma   90.00
#
_symmetry.space_group_name_H-M   'P 1'
#
loop_
_entity.id
_entity.type
_entity.pdbx_description
1 polymer ?
#
loop_
_entity_poly.entity_id
_entity_poly.type
_entity_poly.pdbx_seq_one_letter_code
_entity_poly.pdbx_strand_id
1 'polypeptide(L)'
;MQYFQFDIDYKRSIENGIDGAHNEFVHPTHGFSGEDEEYKSPPIDMKSTKWGTGFWSKMYAPPLKEKKMREASGRDKNAVMEAGTGHHGISMLWTHIHPTAQVFIHQYMYETPIDEDRTNLYLINTRNFLT
;
A
#
# COMPACT_ATOMS: atom_id res chain seq x y z
N MET A 1 7.26 1.41 14.86
CA MET A 1 6.72 2.72 14.44
C MET A 1 7.85 3.48 13.77
N GLN A 2 7.57 4.10 12.63
CA GLN A 2 8.52 4.94 11.90
C GLN A 2 7.96 6.37 11.84
N TYR A 3 8.86 7.36 11.80
CA TYR A 3 8.53 8.79 11.75
C TYR A 3 9.22 9.42 10.54
N PHE A 4 8.48 10.29 9.84
CA PHE A 4 8.95 11.07 8.72
C PHE A 4 8.39 12.49 8.80
N GLN A 5 9.09 13.45 8.21
CA GLN A 5 8.57 14.79 7.96
C GLN A 5 8.87 15.15 6.52
N PHE A 6 7.86 15.61 5.80
CA PHE A 6 7.97 16.00 4.39
C PHE A 6 7.49 17.44 4.19
N ASP A 7 8.14 18.14 3.26
CA ASP A 7 7.76 19.47 2.80
C ASP A 7 6.67 19.36 1.70
N ILE A 8 5.50 18.85 2.11
CA ILE A 8 4.30 18.72 1.26
C ILE A 8 3.03 19.03 2.05
N ASP A 9 1.98 19.50 1.36
CA ASP A 9 0.61 19.49 1.89
C ASP A 9 0.19 18.05 2.21
N TYR A 10 -0.31 17.81 3.42
CA TYR A 10 -0.75 16.49 3.87
C TYR A 10 -1.76 15.83 2.92
N LYS A 11 -2.61 16.62 2.24
CA LYS A 11 -3.58 16.11 1.27
C LYS A 11 -2.89 15.36 0.12
N ARG A 12 -1.69 15.78 -0.29
CA ARG A 12 -0.91 15.08 -1.32
C ARG A 12 -0.39 13.73 -0.84
N SER A 13 -0.05 13.61 0.45
CA SER A 13 0.29 12.32 1.07
C SER A 13 -0.92 11.38 1.05
N ILE A 14 -2.10 11.89 1.45
CA ILE A 14 -3.35 11.12 1.44
C ILE A 14 -3.71 10.66 0.03
N GLU A 15 -3.70 11.58 -0.95
CA GLU A 15 -3.97 11.28 -2.36
C GLU A 15 -3.00 10.23 -2.90
N ASN A 16 -1.71 10.33 -2.58
CA ASN A 16 -0.73 9.33 -2.96
C ASN A 16 -1.05 7.96 -2.35
N GLY A 17 -1.34 7.90 -1.04
CA GLY A 17 -1.58 6.64 -0.35
C GLY A 17 -2.85 5.90 -0.80
N ILE A 18 -3.86 6.61 -1.32
CA ILE A 18 -5.07 6.01 -1.88
C ILE A 18 -5.02 5.82 -3.41
N ASP A 19 -3.95 6.24 -4.08
CA ASP A 19 -3.80 6.02 -5.52
C ASP A 19 -3.37 4.57 -5.82
N GLY A 20 -4.29 3.75 -6.32
CA GLY A 20 -3.95 2.38 -6.72
C GLY A 20 -2.96 2.28 -7.87
N ALA A 21 -2.92 3.29 -8.75
CA ALA A 21 -2.09 3.27 -9.95
C ALA A 21 -0.62 3.52 -9.65
N HIS A 22 -0.28 4.21 -8.56
CA HIS A 22 1.11 4.43 -8.17
C HIS A 22 1.87 3.11 -7.97
N ASN A 23 1.16 2.02 -7.64
CA ASN A 23 1.77 0.71 -7.40
C ASN A 23 2.61 0.26 -8.59
N GLU A 24 2.06 0.38 -9.80
CA GLU A 24 2.71 -0.05 -11.04
C GLU A 24 4.06 0.65 -11.27
N PHE A 25 4.17 1.94 -10.92
CA PHE A 25 5.28 2.80 -11.33
C PHE A 25 6.27 3.13 -10.21
N VAL A 26 5.83 3.13 -8.96
CA VAL A 26 6.64 3.59 -7.82
C VAL A 26 7.20 2.43 -7.02
N HIS A 27 6.47 1.32 -6.91
CA HIS A 27 6.89 0.17 -6.11
C HIS A 27 7.47 -0.92 -7.02
N PRO A 28 8.80 -1.15 -7.03
CA PRO A 28 9.44 -2.07 -7.98
C PRO A 28 9.06 -3.55 -7.82
N THR A 29 8.20 -3.87 -6.84
CA THR A 29 7.68 -5.20 -6.52
C THR A 29 6.18 -5.32 -6.77
N HIS A 30 5.50 -4.24 -7.15
CA HIS A 30 4.06 -4.23 -7.43
C HIS A 30 3.89 -3.85 -8.89
N GLY A 31 3.50 -4.80 -9.74
CA GLY A 31 3.35 -4.55 -11.18
C GLY A 31 4.64 -4.69 -11.99
N PHE A 32 4.67 -4.05 -13.17
CA PHE A 32 5.68 -4.26 -14.22
C PHE A 32 6.41 -2.97 -14.64
N SER A 33 6.21 -1.86 -13.93
CA SER A 33 6.86 -0.58 -14.24
C SER A 33 6.63 -0.09 -15.66
N GLY A 34 5.49 -0.45 -16.26
CA GLY A 34 5.14 -0.12 -17.63
C GLY A 34 5.91 -0.90 -18.71
N GLU A 35 6.73 -1.88 -18.33
CA GLU A 35 7.49 -2.73 -19.28
C GLU A 35 6.58 -3.74 -20.00
N ASP A 36 5.42 -4.07 -19.41
CA ASP A 36 4.42 -4.94 -19.99
C ASP A 36 3.25 -4.10 -20.54
N GLU A 37 3.22 -3.89 -21.86
CA GLU A 37 2.15 -3.13 -22.54
C GLU A 37 0.77 -3.81 -22.46
N GLU A 38 0.76 -5.14 -22.28
CA GLU A 38 -0.46 -5.94 -22.15
C GLU A 38 -1.03 -5.88 -20.73
N TYR A 39 -0.19 -5.60 -19.73
CA TYR A 39 -0.65 -5.42 -18.36
C TYR A 39 -1.67 -4.29 -18.26
N LYS A 40 -2.76 -4.56 -17.55
CA LYS A 40 -3.79 -3.59 -17.19
C LYS A 40 -4.01 -3.65 -15.70
N SER A 41 -4.16 -2.48 -15.10
CA SER A 41 -4.53 -2.40 -13.68
C SER A 41 -5.81 -3.19 -13.45
N PRO A 42 -5.83 -4.10 -12.46
CA PRO A 42 -7.03 -4.85 -12.11
C PRO A 42 -8.17 -3.91 -11.69
N PRO A 43 -9.43 -4.36 -11.85
CA PRO A 43 -10.57 -3.61 -11.32
C PRO A 43 -10.46 -3.43 -9.81
N ILE A 44 -11.01 -2.32 -9.32
CA ILE A 44 -11.07 -2.02 -7.89
C ILE A 44 -12.44 -2.35 -7.33
N ASP A 45 -12.45 -2.95 -6.13
CA ASP A 45 -13.65 -3.22 -5.34
C ASP A 45 -13.76 -2.15 -4.26
N MET A 46 -14.56 -1.11 -4.55
CA MET A 46 -14.76 0.03 -3.66
C MET A 46 -15.43 -0.38 -2.35
N LYS A 47 -14.87 0.09 -1.24
CA LYS A 47 -15.40 -0.08 0.11
C LYS A 47 -15.73 1.27 0.72
N SER A 48 -16.92 1.35 1.31
CA SER A 48 -17.35 2.49 2.11
C SER A 48 -17.58 2.04 3.54
N THR A 49 -17.16 2.87 4.48
CA THR A 49 -17.36 2.68 5.91
C THR A 49 -18.03 3.91 6.49
N LYS A 50 -18.42 3.85 7.77
CA LYS A 50 -18.94 5.02 8.47
C LYS A 50 -17.96 6.22 8.46
N TRP A 51 -16.66 5.96 8.37
CA TRP A 51 -15.63 6.96 8.65
C TRP A 51 -14.66 7.20 7.50
N GLY A 52 -14.92 6.61 6.33
CA GLY A 52 -14.06 6.79 5.16
C GLY A 52 -14.31 5.76 4.07
N THR A 53 -13.52 5.87 3.02
CA THR A 53 -13.61 5.02 1.83
C THR A 53 -12.26 4.42 1.48
N GLY A 54 -12.28 3.40 0.64
CA GLY A 54 -11.09 2.79 0.09
C GLY A 54 -11.47 1.77 -0.96
N PHE A 55 -10.53 0.93 -1.34
CA PHE A 55 -10.81 -0.20 -2.23
C PHE A 55 -9.89 -1.38 -1.92
N TRP A 56 -10.30 -2.53 -2.45
CA TRP A 56 -9.45 -3.71 -2.58
C TRP A 56 -9.23 -4.02 -4.05
N SER A 57 -8.08 -4.60 -4.38
CA SER A 57 -7.80 -5.08 -5.72
C SER A 57 -6.88 -6.30 -5.71
N LYS A 58 -7.01 -7.11 -6.77
CA LYS A 58 -6.21 -8.30 -7.02
C LYS A 58 -5.03 -7.92 -7.90
N MET A 59 -3.91 -7.53 -7.28
CA MET A 59 -2.71 -7.13 -8.00
C MET A 59 -1.91 -8.36 -8.43
N TYR A 60 -1.60 -8.44 -9.72
CA TYR A 60 -0.61 -9.38 -10.21
C TYR A 60 0.78 -8.82 -9.93
N ALA A 61 1.56 -9.52 -9.13
CA ALA A 61 2.85 -9.03 -8.65
C ALA A 61 3.95 -10.09 -8.83
N PRO A 62 5.18 -9.66 -9.18
CA PRO A 62 6.34 -10.52 -9.17
C PRO A 62 6.67 -11.02 -7.75
N PRO A 63 7.55 -12.02 -7.62
CA PRO A 63 8.10 -12.41 -6.33
C PRO A 63 8.73 -11.22 -5.59
N LEU A 64 8.69 -11.25 -4.26
CA LEU A 64 9.39 -10.24 -3.46
C LEU A 64 10.89 -10.27 -3.79
N LYS A 65 11.47 -9.07 -3.99
CA LYS A 65 12.90 -8.93 -4.33
C LYS A 65 13.81 -9.37 -3.19
N GLU A 66 13.43 -9.06 -1.95
CA GLU A 66 14.21 -9.41 -0.76
C GLU A 66 14.03 -10.90 -0.42
N LYS A 67 15.16 -11.61 -0.29
CA LYS A 67 15.20 -13.08 -0.21
C LYS A 67 14.46 -13.61 1.01
N LYS A 68 14.64 -13.03 2.21
CA LYS A 68 14.01 -13.53 3.44
C LYS A 68 12.49 -13.37 3.39
N MET A 69 12.01 -12.23 2.90
CA MET A 69 10.60 -11.95 2.72
C MET A 69 9.99 -12.85 1.65
N ARG A 70 10.73 -13.11 0.55
CA ARG A 70 10.31 -14.06 -0.48
C ARG A 70 10.13 -15.46 0.09
N GLU A 71 11.14 -15.97 0.78
CA GLU A 71 11.11 -17.28 1.46
C GLU A 71 9.95 -17.37 2.47
N ALA A 72 9.78 -16.34 3.30
CA ALA A 72 8.71 -16.30 4.30
C ALA A 72 7.30 -16.22 3.69
N SER A 73 7.18 -15.57 2.54
CA SER A 73 5.91 -15.51 1.80
C SER A 73 5.59 -16.80 1.03
N GLY A 74 6.58 -17.66 0.80
CA GLY A 74 6.45 -18.86 -0.04
C GLY A 74 6.21 -18.58 -1.52
N ARG A 75 6.46 -17.35 -2.00
CA ARG A 75 6.19 -16.93 -3.39
C ARG A 75 7.48 -16.80 -4.19
N ASP A 76 7.77 -17.79 -5.02
CA ASP A 76 8.91 -17.80 -5.94
C ASP A 76 8.54 -17.44 -7.39
N LYS A 77 7.24 -17.34 -7.69
CA LYS A 77 6.69 -16.99 -9.00
C LYS A 77 5.73 -15.81 -8.94
N ASN A 78 5.44 -15.23 -10.09
CA ASN A 78 4.39 -14.21 -10.22
C ASN A 78 3.07 -14.78 -9.71
N ALA A 79 2.37 -14.03 -8.87
CA ALA A 79 1.10 -14.45 -8.32
C ALA A 79 0.20 -13.25 -8.03
N VAL A 80 -1.09 -13.53 -7.99
CA VAL A 80 -2.10 -12.57 -7.58
C VAL A 80 -2.01 -12.42 -6.06
N MET A 81 -1.74 -11.20 -5.59
CA MET A 81 -1.97 -10.78 -4.21
C MET A 81 -3.25 -9.96 -4.13
N GLU A 82 -3.84 -9.95 -2.95
CA GLU A 82 -4.92 -9.05 -2.63
C GLU A 82 -4.34 -7.91 -1.80
N ALA A 83 -4.57 -6.67 -2.23
CA ALA A 83 -4.17 -5.50 -1.49
C ALA A 83 -5.28 -4.46 -1.53
N GLY A 84 -5.36 -3.67 -0.47
CA GLY A 84 -6.32 -2.59 -0.39
C GLY A 84 -5.71 -1.39 0.31
N THR A 85 -6.24 -0.23 -0.03
CA THR A 85 -5.91 1.01 0.63
C THR A 85 -7.16 1.87 0.79
N GLY A 86 -7.15 2.74 1.78
CA GLY A 86 -8.21 3.69 2.01
C GLY A 86 -7.87 4.60 3.17
N HIS A 87 -8.85 5.40 3.57
CA HIS A 87 -8.68 6.39 4.62
C HIS A 87 -9.70 6.22 5.75
N HIS A 88 -9.34 6.73 6.92
CA HIS A 88 -10.25 6.95 8.03
C HIS A 88 -10.17 8.43 8.43
N GLY A 89 -11.28 9.15 8.33
CA GLY A 89 -11.25 10.61 8.47
C GLY A 89 -10.41 11.25 7.37
N ILE A 90 -9.74 12.35 7.70
CA ILE A 90 -9.07 13.21 6.72
C ILE A 90 -7.55 12.98 6.60
N SER A 91 -6.93 12.34 7.58
CA SER A 91 -5.46 12.37 7.74
C SER A 91 -4.89 11.03 8.23
N MET A 92 -5.55 9.93 7.88
CA MET A 92 -5.11 8.60 8.26
C MET A 92 -5.43 7.62 7.13
N LEU A 93 -4.42 6.83 6.75
CA LEU A 93 -4.52 5.80 5.73
C LEU A 93 -4.35 4.43 6.33
N TRP A 94 -5.18 3.49 5.89
CA TRP A 94 -4.92 2.07 6.09
C TRP A 94 -4.48 1.48 4.75
N THR A 95 -3.46 0.62 4.79
CA THR A 95 -3.03 -0.20 3.66
C THR A 95 -2.89 -1.62 4.13
N HIS A 96 -3.61 -2.54 3.50
CA HIS A 96 -3.58 -3.95 3.83
C HIS A 96 -3.06 -4.73 2.64
N ILE A 97 -2.00 -5.51 2.84
CA ILE A 97 -1.35 -6.31 1.80
C ILE A 97 -1.39 -7.75 2.26
N HIS A 98 -2.03 -8.61 1.47
CA HIS A 98 -2.16 -10.04 1.72
C HIS A 98 -1.43 -10.80 0.60
N PRO A 99 -0.11 -11.06 0.75
CA PRO A 99 0.64 -11.81 -0.25
C PRO A 99 0.11 -13.23 -0.48
N THR A 100 -0.43 -13.85 0.57
CA THR A 100 -1.12 -15.15 0.56
C THR A 100 -2.31 -15.09 1.53
N ALA A 101 -3.14 -16.13 1.56
CA ALA A 101 -4.28 -16.21 2.48
C ALA A 101 -3.88 -16.33 3.98
N GLN A 102 -2.59 -16.55 4.28
CA GLN A 102 -2.09 -16.72 5.64
C GLN A 102 -1.10 -15.62 6.05
N VAL A 103 -0.59 -14.83 5.11
CA VAL A 103 0.43 -13.81 5.36
C VAL A 103 -0.20 -12.44 5.20
N PHE A 104 -0.17 -11.64 6.27
CA PHE A 104 -0.79 -10.32 6.33
C PHE A 104 0.23 -9.27 6.75
N ILE A 105 0.23 -8.16 6.02
CA ILE A 105 0.95 -6.92 6.35
C ILE A 105 -0.10 -5.82 6.39
N HIS A 106 -0.35 -5.24 7.56
CA HIS A 106 -1.27 -4.10 7.70
C HIS A 106 -0.47 -2.87 8.12
N GLN A 107 -0.68 -1.79 7.40
CA GLN A 107 0.00 -0.52 7.58
C GLN A 107 -1.03 0.55 7.88
N TYR A 108 -0.69 1.38 8.85
CA TYR A 108 -1.48 2.55 9.24
C TYR A 108 -0.55 3.76 9.20
N MET A 109 -0.84 4.68 8.29
CA MET A 109 -0.15 5.96 8.19
C MET A 109 -1.02 7.04 8.83
N TYR A 110 -0.40 7.91 9.62
CA TYR A 110 -1.05 9.07 10.21
C TYR A 110 -0.33 10.32 9.78
N GLU A 111 -1.01 11.14 8.99
CA GLU A 111 -0.61 12.48 8.62
C GLU A 111 -1.01 13.45 9.74
N THR A 112 -0.04 14.19 10.26
CA THR A 112 -0.26 15.25 11.25
C THR A 112 0.30 16.55 10.66
N PRO A 113 -0.56 17.36 10.00
CA PRO A 113 -0.14 18.62 9.36
C PRO A 113 0.50 19.57 10.37
N ILE A 114 1.61 20.20 9.98
CA ILE A 114 2.24 21.27 10.75
C ILE A 114 1.68 22.61 10.27
N ASP A 115 1.67 22.80 8.95
CA ASP A 115 1.13 23.94 8.22
C ASP A 115 0.78 23.50 6.77
N GLU A 116 0.66 24.46 5.85
CA GLU A 116 0.17 24.24 4.48
C GLU A 116 1.17 23.46 3.60
N ASP A 117 2.46 23.52 3.92
CA ASP A 117 3.54 22.95 3.11
C ASP A 117 4.42 21.97 3.88
N ARG A 118 4.12 21.66 5.15
CA ARG A 118 4.86 20.66 5.93
C ARG A 118 3.93 19.74 6.69
N THR A 119 4.24 18.44 6.64
CA THR A 119 3.48 17.41 7.37
C THR A 119 4.41 16.40 8.04
N ASN A 120 4.02 15.97 9.23
CA ASN A 120 4.63 14.82 9.91
C ASN A 120 3.83 13.56 9.55
N LEU A 121 4.53 12.43 9.38
CA LEU A 121 3.94 11.13 9.09
C LEU A 121 4.40 10.09 10.11
N TYR A 122 3.45 9.30 10.62
CA TYR A 122 3.73 8.17 11.50
C TYR A 122 3.24 6.89 10.85
N LEU A 123 4.16 5.95 10.60
CA LEU A 123 3.84 4.63 10.04
C LEU A 123 3.89 3.56 11.13
N ILE A 124 2.76 2.88 11.31
CA ILE A 124 2.63 1.66 12.08
C ILE A 124 2.48 0.50 11.10
N ASN A 125 3.50 -0.35 11.00
CA ASN A 125 3.44 -1.60 10.25
C ASN A 125 3.24 -2.76 11.23
N THR A 126 2.23 -3.57 10.98
CA THR A 126 1.94 -4.81 11.70
C THR A 126 1.96 -5.97 10.73
N ARG A 127 2.42 -7.14 11.19
CA ARG A 127 2.48 -8.35 10.39
C ARG A 127 2.25 -9.58 11.25
N ASN A 128 1.70 -10.64 10.67
CA ASN A 128 1.44 -11.91 11.36
C ASN A 128 2.50 -13.00 11.08
N PHE A 129 3.64 -12.62 10.50
CA PHE A 129 4.72 -13.52 10.08
C PHE A 129 6.09 -12.86 10.34
N LEU A 130 7.17 -13.64 10.29
CA LEU A 130 8.54 -13.19 10.58
C LEU A 130 8.67 -12.50 11.95
N THR A 131 8.22 -13.20 12.99
CA THR A 131 8.46 -12.85 14.40
C THR A 131 9.88 -13.17 14.82
#